data_AF-A0A2G9Z2R3-F1
#
_entry.id   AF-A0A2G9Z2R3-F1
#
_cell.length_a   1.000
_cell.length_b   1.000
_cell.length_c   1.000
_cell.angle_alpha   90.00
_cell.angle_beta   90.00
_cell.angle_gamma   90.00
#
_symmetry.space_group_name_H-M   'P 1'
#
loop_
_entity.id
_entity.type
_entity.pdbx_description
1 polymer ?
#
loop_
_entity_poly.entity_id
_entity_poly.type
_entity_poly.pdbx_seq_one_letter_code
_entity_poly.pdbx_strand_id
1 'polypeptide(L)'
;MNESETRAEYIDPKLKASGWGEIEGSKVLREFRITDGKIQTGGTRSKPEIADYVLVYKNQKIGVIEAKAENLPATKGVAQAKAYAKKLHIDYTYATNGKEIYAISMKSGEEGEVADFPTPDELWNKTFSDWNEWKDKFSSVPNEGEYGKRYYQEIAINNVVNAVAEEKDRILLTMATGTG
;
A
#
# COMPACT_ATOMS: atom_id res chain seq x y z
N MET A 1 5.11 -19.19 17.17
CA MET A 1 5.13 -19.09 15.70
C MET A 1 5.96 -17.88 15.31
N ASN A 2 6.90 -18.00 14.37
CA ASN A 2 7.68 -16.86 13.88
C ASN A 2 6.84 -15.99 12.91
N GLU A 3 7.36 -14.85 12.47
CA GLU A 3 6.61 -13.92 11.61
C GLU A 3 6.24 -14.53 10.25
N SER A 4 7.15 -15.29 9.63
CA SER A 4 6.90 -15.95 8.35
C SER A 4 5.81 -17.02 8.45
N GLU A 5 5.85 -17.83 9.52
CA GLU A 5 4.79 -18.79 9.81
C GLU A 5 3.46 -18.08 10.11
N THR A 6 3.49 -16.95 10.84
CA THR A 6 2.28 -16.16 11.15
C THR A 6 1.63 -15.63 9.87
N ARG A 7 2.46 -15.19 8.92
CA ARG A 7 2.05 -14.74 7.59
C ARG A 7 1.35 -15.86 6.82
N ALA A 8 1.96 -17.03 6.73
CA ALA A 8 1.43 -18.16 5.97
C ALA A 8 0.18 -18.80 6.60
N GLU A 9 0.16 -18.98 7.93
CA GLU A 9 -0.89 -19.74 8.62
C GLU A 9 -2.10 -18.90 9.01
N TYR A 10 -1.95 -17.59 9.21
CA TYR A 10 -3.04 -16.72 9.68
C TYR A 10 -3.35 -15.55 8.74
N ILE A 11 -2.34 -14.81 8.28
CA ILE A 11 -2.59 -13.56 7.53
C ILE A 11 -3.01 -13.87 6.08
N ASP A 12 -2.28 -14.74 5.39
CA ASP A 12 -2.57 -15.12 4.00
C ASP A 12 -3.99 -15.72 3.85
N PRO A 13 -4.45 -16.66 4.73
CA PRO A 13 -5.82 -17.15 4.70
C PRO A 13 -6.87 -16.06 4.93
N LYS A 14 -6.65 -15.13 5.87
CA LYS A 14 -7.58 -14.02 6.14
C LYS A 14 -7.67 -13.04 4.95
N LEU A 15 -6.54 -12.73 4.31
CA LEU A 15 -6.53 -11.90 3.10
C LEU A 15 -7.31 -12.59 1.97
N LYS A 16 -7.05 -13.88 1.75
CA LYS A 16 -7.77 -14.68 0.75
C LYS A 16 -9.27 -14.75 1.05
N ALA A 17 -9.66 -14.99 2.31
CA ALA A 17 -11.06 -15.01 2.73
C ALA A 17 -11.75 -13.65 2.53
N SER A 18 -11.00 -12.55 2.62
CA SER A 18 -11.48 -11.19 2.32
C SER A 18 -11.47 -10.87 0.81
N GLY A 19 -11.16 -11.85 -0.06
CA GLY A 19 -11.17 -11.71 -1.52
C GLY A 19 -9.87 -11.16 -2.14
N TRP A 20 -8.84 -10.90 -1.33
CA TRP A 20 -7.57 -10.40 -1.84
C TRP A 20 -6.80 -11.47 -2.62
N GLY A 21 -6.51 -11.18 -3.89
CA GLY A 21 -5.88 -12.12 -4.83
C GLY A 21 -6.83 -13.16 -5.44
N GLU A 22 -8.11 -13.14 -5.07
CA GLU A 22 -9.14 -14.04 -5.62
C GLU A 22 -10.13 -13.27 -6.52
N ILE A 23 -10.42 -12.01 -6.19
CA ILE A 23 -11.30 -11.14 -6.98
C ILE A 23 -10.52 -10.56 -8.17
N GLU A 24 -11.18 -10.42 -9.33
CA GLU A 24 -10.59 -9.81 -10.51
C GLU A 24 -10.07 -8.39 -10.21
N GLY A 25 -8.86 -8.09 -10.69
CA GLY A 25 -8.19 -6.81 -10.43
C GLY A 25 -7.59 -6.67 -9.03
N SER A 26 -7.81 -7.63 -8.13
CA SER A 26 -7.16 -7.70 -6.80
C SER A 26 -5.83 -8.43 -6.88
N LYS A 27 -4.78 -7.88 -6.25
CA LYS A 27 -3.47 -8.51 -6.09
C LYS A 27 -2.91 -8.22 -4.70
N VAL A 28 -2.14 -9.17 -4.18
CA VAL A 28 -1.38 -9.03 -2.94
C VAL A 28 0.10 -9.06 -3.28
N LEU A 29 0.79 -7.93 -3.12
CA LEU A 29 2.24 -7.84 -3.29
C LEU A 29 2.90 -8.15 -1.95
N ARG A 30 3.56 -9.30 -1.84
CA ARG A 30 4.32 -9.69 -0.64
C ARG A 30 5.74 -9.15 -0.71
N GLU A 31 6.29 -8.80 0.45
CA GLU A 31 7.68 -8.31 0.58
C GLU A 31 7.97 -7.15 -0.39
N PHE A 32 7.04 -6.20 -0.45
CA PHE A 32 7.10 -5.09 -1.39
C PHE A 32 8.22 -4.13 -1.02
N ARG A 33 9.28 -4.11 -1.81
CA ARG A 33 10.44 -3.25 -1.62
C ARG A 33 10.12 -1.80 -1.99
N ILE A 34 10.05 -0.93 -0.99
CA ILE A 34 9.76 0.50 -1.16
C ILE A 34 11.04 1.27 -1.50
N THR A 35 12.14 1.03 -0.77
CA THR A 35 13.41 1.75 -0.98
C THR A 35 14.61 0.82 -0.95
N ASP A 36 15.70 1.24 -1.60
CA ASP A 36 16.99 0.54 -1.58
C ASP A 36 17.83 0.82 -0.33
N GLY A 37 17.35 1.67 0.58
CA GLY A 37 18.13 2.21 1.68
C GLY A 37 19.03 3.38 1.27
N LYS A 38 19.26 4.28 2.21
CA LYS A 38 20.06 5.51 2.05
C LYS A 38 21.55 5.16 2.02
N ILE A 39 22.30 5.75 1.10
CA ILE A 39 23.77 5.66 1.10
C ILE A 39 24.31 6.39 2.33
N GLN A 40 25.11 5.69 3.12
CA GLN A 40 25.78 6.18 4.32
C GLN A 40 27.25 6.48 4.04
N THR A 41 27.88 7.22 4.94
CA THR A 41 29.32 7.48 4.91
C THR A 41 30.07 6.15 4.88
N GLY A 42 31.01 5.99 3.94
CA GLY A 42 31.71 4.73 3.70
C GLY A 42 31.13 3.87 2.56
N GLY A 43 30.07 4.34 1.88
CA GLY A 43 29.56 3.72 0.66
C GLY A 43 28.57 2.57 0.88
N THR A 44 28.29 2.21 2.14
CA THR A 44 27.27 1.22 2.49
C THR A 44 25.86 1.83 2.42
N ARG A 45 24.83 0.99 2.30
CA ARG A 45 23.43 1.42 2.36
C ARG A 45 22.82 1.05 3.71
N SER A 46 21.94 1.91 4.20
CA SER A 46 21.03 1.55 5.29
C SER A 46 20.13 0.39 4.88
N LYS A 47 19.42 -0.21 5.83
CA LYS A 47 18.43 -1.23 5.51
C LYS A 47 17.39 -0.69 4.51
N PRO A 48 17.01 -1.49 3.51
CA PRO A 48 15.88 -1.15 2.65
C PRO A 48 14.60 -1.14 3.48
N GLU A 49 13.62 -0.36 3.02
CA GLU A 49 12.26 -0.45 3.55
C GLU A 49 11.48 -1.41 2.67
N ILE A 50 10.91 -2.43 3.31
CA ILE A 50 10.15 -3.50 2.67
C ILE A 50 8.86 -3.64 3.49
N ALA A 51 7.72 -3.44 2.84
CA ALA A 51 6.43 -3.71 3.45
C ALA A 51 6.08 -5.19 3.33
N ASP A 52 5.50 -5.78 4.38
CA ASP A 52 5.15 -7.20 4.34
C ASP A 52 4.10 -7.50 3.27
N TYR A 53 3.10 -6.63 3.18
CA TYR A 53 2.08 -6.67 2.12
C TYR A 53 1.71 -5.29 1.62
N VAL A 54 1.48 -5.20 0.32
CA VAL A 54 0.77 -4.10 -0.33
C VAL A 54 -0.44 -4.66 -1.07
N LEU A 55 -1.61 -4.11 -0.76
CA LEU A 55 -2.89 -4.47 -1.35
C LEU A 55 -3.11 -3.63 -2.60
N VAL A 56 -3.31 -4.29 -3.74
CA VAL A 56 -3.56 -3.66 -5.03
C VAL A 56 -4.94 -4.03 -5.51
N TYR A 57 -5.72 -3.04 -5.91
CA TYR A 57 -7.02 -3.24 -6.54
C TYR A 57 -7.20 -2.26 -7.70
N LYS A 58 -7.68 -2.75 -8.85
CA LYS A 58 -7.82 -1.96 -10.10
C LYS A 58 -6.53 -1.21 -10.44
N ASN A 59 -5.39 -1.93 -10.38
CA ASN A 59 -4.04 -1.42 -10.61
C ASN A 59 -3.60 -0.25 -9.70
N GLN A 60 -4.32 0.03 -8.60
CA GLN A 60 -3.94 1.01 -7.60
C GLN A 60 -3.56 0.34 -6.29
N LYS A 61 -2.48 0.81 -5.67
CA LYS A 61 -2.11 0.41 -4.31
C LYS A 61 -3.01 1.16 -3.32
N ILE A 62 -3.81 0.42 -2.56
CA ILE A 62 -4.82 1.00 -1.68
C ILE A 62 -4.71 0.53 -0.22
N GLY A 63 -3.79 -0.37 0.09
CA GLY A 63 -3.51 -0.81 1.46
C GLY A 63 -2.07 -1.23 1.68
N VAL A 64 -1.57 -1.02 2.90
CA VAL A 64 -0.28 -1.56 3.39
C VAL A 64 -0.54 -2.37 4.64
N ILE A 65 0.13 -3.50 4.81
CA ILE A 65 0.04 -4.32 6.02
C ILE A 65 1.43 -4.63 6.53
N GLU A 66 1.63 -4.41 7.82
CA GLU A 66 2.79 -4.88 8.57
C GLU A 66 2.43 -6.05 9.47
N ALA A 67 3.13 -7.15 9.29
CA ALA A 67 3.01 -8.35 10.08
C ALA A 67 3.96 -8.29 11.29
N LYS A 68 3.60 -9.02 12.33
CA LYS A 68 4.43 -9.35 13.48
C LYS A 68 4.22 -10.82 13.82
N ALA A 69 5.17 -11.40 14.55
CA ALA A 69 5.01 -12.75 15.09
C ALA A 69 3.76 -12.84 15.97
N GLU A 70 3.05 -13.97 15.91
CA GLU A 70 1.80 -14.23 16.64
C GLU A 70 1.86 -13.94 18.14
N ASN A 71 3.03 -14.13 18.78
CA ASN A 71 3.22 -13.88 20.20
C ASN A 71 3.49 -12.41 20.57
N LEU A 72 3.49 -11.51 19.58
CA LEU A 72 3.68 -10.08 19.77
C LEU A 72 2.36 -9.33 19.57
N PRO A 73 2.14 -8.21 20.29
CA PRO A 73 0.98 -7.36 20.02
C PRO A 73 1.01 -6.80 18.59
N ALA A 74 -0.14 -6.80 17.90
CA ALA A 74 -0.27 -6.20 16.56
C ALA A 74 0.18 -4.72 16.54
N THR A 75 -0.06 -4.00 17.63
CA THR A 75 0.30 -2.58 17.79
C THR A 75 1.80 -2.28 17.62
N LYS A 76 2.69 -3.28 17.77
CA LYS A 76 4.12 -3.11 17.49
C LYS A 76 4.42 -2.74 16.03
N GLY A 77 3.54 -3.11 15.09
CA GLY A 77 3.68 -2.76 13.67
C GLY A 77 3.13 -1.39 13.29
N VAL A 78 2.37 -0.72 14.16
CA VAL A 78 1.60 0.49 13.80
C VAL A 78 2.48 1.63 13.28
N ALA A 79 3.59 1.93 13.97
CA ALA A 79 4.47 3.01 13.56
C ALA A 79 5.09 2.75 12.18
N GLN A 80 5.46 1.49 11.90
CA GLN A 80 6.01 1.07 10.61
C GLN A 80 4.95 1.12 9.51
N ALA A 81 3.74 0.61 9.79
CA ALA A 81 2.60 0.63 8.89
C ALA A 81 2.22 2.05 8.47
N LYS A 82 2.17 3.00 9.43
CA LYS A 82 1.93 4.43 9.17
C LYS A 82 3.05 5.06 8.33
N ALA A 83 4.31 4.73 8.62
CA ALA A 83 5.45 5.27 7.88
C ALA A 83 5.43 4.84 6.40
N TYR A 84 5.11 3.57 6.14
CA TYR A 84 5.01 3.04 4.78
C TYR A 84 3.80 3.58 4.03
N ALA A 85 2.63 3.62 4.67
CA ALA A 85 1.43 4.21 4.07
C ALA A 85 1.64 5.67 3.69
N LYS A 86 2.25 6.47 4.58
CA LYS A 86 2.63 7.86 4.29
C LYS A 86 3.57 7.97 3.10
N LYS A 87 4.57 7.09 3.00
CA LYS A 87 5.56 7.11 1.91
C LYS A 87 4.94 6.70 0.56
N LEU A 88 4.03 5.73 0.59
CA LEU A 88 3.33 5.23 -0.60
C LEU A 88 2.10 6.06 -0.98
N HIS A 89 1.74 7.09 -0.20
CA HIS A 89 0.50 7.87 -0.36
C HIS A 89 -0.76 6.98 -0.35
N ILE A 90 -0.82 6.06 0.62
CA ILE A 90 -1.94 5.13 0.82
C ILE A 90 -2.74 5.56 2.04
N ASP A 91 -4.07 5.59 1.90
CA ASP A 91 -4.97 6.11 2.93
C ASP A 91 -5.26 5.14 4.07
N TYR A 92 -5.13 3.84 3.83
CA TYR A 92 -5.44 2.81 4.82
C TYR A 92 -4.27 1.87 5.04
N THR A 93 -3.98 1.59 6.30
CA THR A 93 -2.86 0.72 6.68
C THR A 93 -3.22 -0.14 7.88
N TYR A 94 -2.55 -1.28 7.98
CA TYR A 94 -2.88 -2.30 8.97
C TYR A 94 -1.61 -2.82 9.65
N ALA A 95 -1.73 -3.13 10.93
CA ALA A 95 -0.73 -3.91 11.65
C ALA A 95 -1.41 -5.17 12.22
N THR A 96 -0.76 -6.32 12.09
CA THR A 96 -1.37 -7.60 12.52
C THR A 96 -0.34 -8.60 13.03
N ASN A 97 -0.75 -9.45 13.96
CA ASN A 97 -0.03 -10.64 14.40
C ASN A 97 -0.76 -11.93 13.95
N GLY A 98 -1.62 -11.84 12.94
CA GLY A 98 -2.49 -12.92 12.46
C GLY A 98 -3.80 -13.06 13.24
N LYS A 99 -3.78 -12.91 14.57
CA LYS A 99 -4.97 -12.99 15.42
C LYS A 99 -5.74 -11.68 15.45
N GLU A 100 -5.05 -10.60 15.77
CA GLU A 100 -5.56 -9.23 15.86
C GLU A 100 -5.20 -8.48 14.59
N ILE A 101 -6.12 -7.62 14.12
CA ILE A 101 -5.86 -6.69 13.02
C ILE A 101 -6.15 -5.29 13.54
N TYR A 102 -5.15 -4.42 13.50
CA TYR A 102 -5.26 -3.02 13.87
C TYR A 102 -5.29 -2.17 12.61
N ALA A 103 -6.45 -1.58 12.31
CA ALA A 103 -6.68 -0.75 11.13
C ALA A 103 -6.47 0.73 11.44
N ILE A 104 -5.91 1.47 10.49
CA ILE A 104 -5.61 2.89 10.60
C ILE A 104 -6.02 3.59 9.31
N SER A 105 -6.80 4.67 9.45
CA SER A 105 -7.07 5.66 8.41
C SER A 105 -6.05 6.80 8.50
N MET A 106 -5.21 6.96 7.49
CA MET A 106 -4.22 8.03 7.38
C MET A 106 -4.86 9.40 7.11
N LYS A 107 -6.09 9.42 6.57
CA LYS A 107 -6.87 10.64 6.30
C LYS A 107 -7.59 11.18 7.53
N SER A 108 -8.40 10.35 8.19
CA SER A 108 -9.20 10.76 9.36
C SER A 108 -8.42 10.65 10.68
N GLY A 109 -7.36 9.86 10.72
CA GLY A 109 -6.63 9.54 11.94
C GLY A 109 -7.32 8.49 12.82
N GLU A 110 -8.48 7.99 12.40
CA GLU A 110 -9.19 6.92 13.09
C GLU A 110 -8.38 5.62 13.06
N GLU A 111 -8.26 4.98 14.21
CA GLU A 111 -7.55 3.71 14.34
C GLU A 111 -8.21 2.83 15.39
N GLY A 112 -8.13 1.51 15.17
CA GLY A 112 -8.76 0.55 16.06
C GLY A 112 -8.66 -0.89 15.57
N GLU A 113 -9.05 -1.81 16.43
CA GLU A 113 -9.10 -3.24 16.08
C GLU A 113 -10.31 -3.53 15.18
N VAL A 114 -10.08 -4.37 14.18
CA VAL A 114 -11.11 -4.88 13.27
C VAL A 114 -11.05 -6.40 13.26
N ALA A 115 -12.21 -7.04 13.02
CA ALA A 115 -12.31 -8.50 12.99
C ALA A 115 -11.53 -9.10 11.81
N ASP A 116 -11.71 -8.51 10.63
CA ASP A 116 -11.17 -8.98 9.36
C ASP A 116 -10.64 -7.81 8.51
N PHE A 117 -9.85 -8.14 7.49
CA PHE A 117 -9.47 -7.15 6.49
C PHE A 117 -10.71 -6.75 5.68
N PRO A 118 -10.81 -5.48 5.22
CA PRO A 118 -11.87 -5.12 4.30
C PRO A 118 -11.69 -5.87 2.99
N THR A 119 -12.79 -6.11 2.30
CA THR A 119 -12.77 -6.58 0.91
C THR A 119 -12.14 -5.52 -0.01
N PRO A 120 -11.64 -5.92 -1.20
CA PRO A 120 -11.14 -4.97 -2.20
C PRO A 120 -12.13 -3.84 -2.52
N ASP A 121 -13.42 -4.17 -2.70
CA ASP A 121 -14.47 -3.19 -2.97
C ASP A 121 -14.74 -2.26 -1.78
N GLU A 122 -14.79 -2.77 -0.55
CA GLU A 122 -14.96 -1.94 0.64
C GLU A 122 -13.80 -0.96 0.82
N LEU A 123 -12.56 -1.44 0.65
CA LEU A 123 -11.38 -0.59 0.76
C LEU A 123 -11.33 0.45 -0.36
N TRP A 124 -11.73 0.06 -1.57
CA TRP A 124 -11.87 0.95 -2.72
C TRP A 124 -12.85 2.09 -2.45
N ASN A 125 -14.07 1.75 -2.04
CA ASN A 125 -15.13 2.73 -1.77
C ASN A 125 -14.76 3.68 -0.63
N LYS A 126 -14.03 3.17 0.38
CA LYS A 126 -13.47 4.00 1.47
C LYS A 126 -12.36 4.96 1.02
N THR A 127 -11.58 4.57 0.02
CA THR A 127 -10.45 5.37 -0.48
C THR A 127 -10.91 6.41 -1.52
N PHE A 128 -11.90 6.03 -2.32
CA PHE A 128 -12.31 6.73 -3.54
C PHE A 128 -13.82 6.98 -3.60
N SER A 129 -14.39 7.64 -2.58
CA SER A 129 -15.82 8.00 -2.57
C SER A 129 -16.23 8.89 -3.76
N ASP A 130 -15.30 9.69 -4.27
CA ASP A 130 -15.52 10.68 -5.34
C ASP A 130 -15.03 10.16 -6.70
N TRP A 131 -15.12 8.84 -6.92
CA TRP A 131 -14.64 8.22 -8.14
C TRP A 131 -15.50 8.58 -9.35
N ASN A 132 -14.85 8.80 -10.50
CA ASN A 132 -15.51 9.19 -11.75
C ASN A 132 -15.06 8.29 -12.92
N GLU A 133 -15.75 8.42 -14.06
CA GLU A 133 -15.50 7.62 -15.27
C GLU A 133 -14.05 7.71 -15.77
N TRP A 134 -13.41 8.87 -15.61
CA TRP A 134 -12.02 9.06 -16.02
C TRP A 134 -11.06 8.25 -15.15
N LYS A 135 -11.26 8.26 -13.84
CA LYS A 135 -10.44 7.46 -12.91
C LYS A 135 -10.60 5.95 -13.21
N ASP A 136 -11.80 5.47 -13.56
CA ASP A 136 -12.00 4.10 -14.05
C ASP A 136 -11.19 3.80 -15.30
N LYS A 137 -11.30 4.66 -16.33
CA LYS A 137 -10.55 4.49 -17.58
C LYS A 137 -9.04 4.47 -17.34
N PHE A 138 -8.52 5.38 -16.51
CA PHE A 138 -7.09 5.42 -16.21
C PHE A 138 -6.61 4.21 -15.41
N SER A 139 -7.43 3.70 -14.48
CA SER A 139 -7.10 2.49 -13.71
C SER A 139 -6.97 1.23 -14.59
N SER A 140 -7.65 1.22 -15.74
CA SER A 140 -7.57 0.12 -16.71
C SER A 140 -6.32 0.14 -17.59
N VAL A 141 -5.61 1.27 -17.66
CA VAL A 141 -4.39 1.38 -18.47
C VAL A 141 -3.25 0.68 -17.75
N PRO A 142 -2.59 -0.33 -18.38
CA PRO A 142 -1.43 -0.97 -17.80
C PRO A 142 -0.34 0.06 -17.51
N ASN A 143 0.03 0.19 -16.24
CA ASN A 143 1.05 1.13 -15.80
C ASN A 143 2.45 0.53 -15.97
N GLU A 144 2.75 -0.03 -17.15
CA GLU A 144 3.99 -0.75 -17.42
C GLU A 144 5.09 0.21 -17.88
N GLY A 145 6.28 0.05 -17.30
CA GLY A 145 7.51 0.66 -17.77
C GLY A 145 8.55 -0.45 -17.93
N GLU A 146 9.41 -0.33 -18.93
CA GLU A 146 10.38 -1.36 -19.34
C GLU A 146 11.31 -1.84 -18.20
N TYR A 147 11.48 -1.03 -17.15
CA TYR A 147 12.33 -1.31 -15.98
C TYR A 147 11.57 -1.31 -14.64
N GLY A 148 10.23 -1.36 -14.68
CA GLY A 148 9.39 -1.10 -13.50
C GLY A 148 9.43 0.37 -13.06
N LYS A 149 8.59 0.76 -12.10
CA LYS A 149 8.49 2.14 -11.60
C LYS A 149 8.82 2.18 -10.12
N ARG A 150 9.61 3.17 -9.71
CA ARG A 150 9.85 3.45 -8.28
C ARG A 150 8.60 4.05 -7.67
N TYR A 151 8.39 3.83 -6.36
CA TYR A 151 7.16 4.25 -5.69
C TYR A 151 6.80 5.73 -5.91
N TYR A 152 7.79 6.62 -5.90
CA TYR A 152 7.56 8.05 -6.10
C TYR A 152 7.21 8.43 -7.55
N GLN A 153 7.66 7.65 -8.55
CA GLN A 153 7.26 7.86 -9.95
C GLN A 153 5.81 7.44 -10.15
N GLU A 154 5.39 6.35 -9.50
CA GLU A 154 4.00 5.92 -9.51
C GLU A 154 3.07 6.93 -8.83
N ILE A 155 3.48 7.47 -7.67
CA ILE A 155 2.76 8.57 -7.01
C ILE A 155 2.65 9.79 -7.93
N ALA A 156 3.74 10.18 -8.60
CA ALA A 156 3.73 11.29 -9.54
C ALA A 156 2.73 11.07 -10.69
N ILE A 157 2.76 9.89 -11.32
CA ILE A 157 1.83 9.52 -12.40
C ILE A 157 0.39 9.54 -11.89
N ASN A 158 0.11 8.88 -10.77
CA ASN A 158 -1.23 8.81 -10.21
C ASN A 158 -1.79 10.20 -9.87
N ASN A 159 -0.97 11.09 -9.31
CA ASN A 159 -1.39 12.46 -8.99
C ASN A 159 -1.69 13.28 -10.25
N VAL A 160 -0.88 13.14 -11.31
CA VAL A 160 -1.13 13.83 -12.59
C VAL A 160 -2.42 13.31 -13.22
N VAL A 161 -2.59 12.00 -13.27
CA VAL A 161 -3.79 11.33 -13.80
C VAL A 161 -5.05 11.76 -13.03
N ASN A 162 -4.99 11.79 -11.69
CA ASN A 162 -6.09 12.25 -10.86
C ASN A 162 -6.42 13.74 -11.10
N ALA A 163 -5.41 14.60 -11.23
CA ALA A 163 -5.63 16.02 -11.52
C ALA A 163 -6.29 16.22 -12.89
N VAL A 164 -5.90 15.45 -13.91
CA VAL A 164 -6.57 15.45 -15.23
C VAL A 164 -8.02 14.97 -15.10
N ALA A 165 -8.27 13.89 -14.35
CA ALA A 165 -9.61 13.38 -14.10
C ALA A 165 -10.50 14.37 -13.32
N GLU A 166 -9.90 15.32 -12.60
CA GLU A 166 -10.56 16.40 -11.85
C GLU A 166 -10.56 17.73 -12.62
N GLU A 167 -10.32 17.69 -13.93
CA GLU A 167 -10.37 18.84 -14.86
C GLU A 167 -9.46 20.00 -14.42
N LYS A 168 -8.29 19.68 -13.84
CA LYS A 168 -7.28 20.68 -13.52
C LYS A 168 -6.49 21.06 -14.78
N ASP A 169 -6.66 22.29 -15.25
CA ASP A 169 -5.99 22.81 -16.45
C ASP A 169 -4.48 23.05 -16.30
N ARG A 170 -3.96 23.05 -15.06
CA ARG A 170 -2.55 23.35 -14.76
C ARG A 170 -2.04 22.41 -13.68
N ILE A 171 -0.99 21.65 -14.01
CA ILE A 171 -0.37 20.68 -13.13
C ILE A 171 1.12 21.02 -12.99
N LEU A 172 1.62 21.07 -11.76
CA LEU A 172 3.04 21.24 -11.46
C LEU A 172 3.54 19.98 -10.77
N LEU A 173 4.58 19.36 -11.34
CA LEU A 173 5.26 18.22 -10.74
C LEU A 173 6.70 18.63 -10.42
N THR A 174 7.07 18.58 -9.14
CA THR A 174 8.42 18.90 -8.68
C THR A 174 9.16 17.62 -8.32
N MET A 175 10.13 17.23 -9.15
CA MET A 175 10.99 16.08 -8.93
C MET A 175 12.45 16.48 -9.09
N ALA A 176 13.34 15.90 -8.29
CA ALA A 176 14.76 16.17 -8.40
C ALA A 176 15.33 15.59 -9.70
N THR A 177 16.29 16.28 -10.31
CA THR A 177 17.00 15.80 -11.51
C THR A 177 17.57 14.40 -11.28
N GLY A 178 17.36 13.49 -12.24
CA GLY A 178 17.86 12.11 -12.19
C GLY A 178 17.00 11.11 -11.40
N THR A 179 15.77 11.50 -11.00
CA THR A 179 14.83 10.58 -10.33
C THR A 179 14.00 9.72 -11.29
N GLY A 180 14.17 9.91 -12.60
CA GLY A 180 13.59 9.07 -13.65
C GLY A 180 12.61 9.87 -14.48
#